data_AF-A0A7C2WG88-F1
#
_entry.id   AF-A0A7C2WG88-F1
#
_cell.length_a   1.000
_cell.length_b   1.000
_cell.length_c   1.000
_cell.angle_alpha   90.00
_cell.angle_beta   90.00
_cell.angle_gamma   90.00
#
_symmetry.space_group_name_H-M   'P 1'
#
loop_
_entity.id
_entity.type
_entity.pdbx_description
1 polymer ?
#
loop_
_entity_poly.entity_id
_entity_poly.type
_entity_poly.pdbx_seq_one_letter_code
_entity_poly.pdbx_strand_id
1 'polypeptide(L)'
;MNNIVIGIIAGSIVALISFILGLFGNIWYAHYQESRHRKNESQKKHFEDLEKRYIVPTDEFLSNISNSEGILTYTNVEAQYSIDASQTSWPINNLNQDFICFKEHFRTEAIEISGLREEIVFNNNDNRSFNKELENLLEKRSHIPVKDYFKKSHLEKPFFSPSIVSFLRFSYNQIAEIVQELIEKTEFTFDFRHASFTLKDNNCWLLQLDGRELAQVNNEAEAELCKKALIELMDNYDLQLKGQDLYRDAEMLKDKARKLSSSLELVCEQFGQYGKLLKRKKTCPVCKLIFE
;
A
#
# COMPACT_ATOMS: atom_id res chain seq x y z
N MET A 1 -79.51 -45.83 4.75
CA MET A 1 -78.40 -46.03 3.79
C MET A 1 -77.82 -44.71 3.26
N ASN A 2 -78.62 -43.69 2.93
CA ASN A 2 -78.10 -42.41 2.38
C ASN A 2 -77.05 -41.67 3.23
N ASN A 3 -77.20 -41.60 4.56
CA ASN A 3 -76.26 -40.85 5.40
C ASN A 3 -74.85 -41.49 5.49
N ILE A 4 -74.75 -42.81 5.35
CA ILE A 4 -73.46 -43.53 5.35
C ILE A 4 -72.73 -43.27 4.03
N VAL A 5 -73.45 -43.31 2.91
CA VAL A 5 -72.89 -43.02 1.58
C VAL A 5 -72.42 -41.57 1.47
N ILE A 6 -73.20 -40.62 1.99
CA ILE A 6 -72.81 -39.19 2.05
C ILE A 6 -71.56 -38.98 2.92
N GLY A 7 -71.47 -39.66 4.07
CA GLY A 7 -70.28 -39.61 4.94
C GLY A 7 -69.01 -40.15 4.28
N ILE A 8 -69.11 -41.24 3.53
CA ILE A 8 -67.98 -41.82 2.79
C ILE A 8 -67.53 -40.90 1.64
N ILE A 9 -68.48 -40.32 0.90
CA ILE A 9 -68.17 -39.39 -0.19
C ILE A 9 -67.52 -38.10 0.37
N ALA A 10 -68.09 -37.52 1.42
CA ALA A 10 -67.54 -36.32 2.06
C ALA A 10 -66.15 -36.59 2.66
N GLY A 11 -65.95 -37.71 3.35
CA GLY A 11 -64.64 -38.10 3.89
C GLY A 11 -63.58 -38.33 2.80
N SER A 12 -63.99 -38.92 1.67
CA SER A 12 -63.10 -39.14 0.52
C SER A 12 -62.71 -37.83 -0.15
N ILE A 13 -63.63 -36.86 -0.27
CA ILE A 13 -63.35 -35.53 -0.82
C ILE A 13 -62.39 -34.77 0.10
N VAL A 14 -62.62 -34.78 1.42
CA VAL A 14 -61.72 -34.13 2.39
C VAL A 14 -60.32 -34.75 2.35
N ALA A 15 -60.23 -36.08 2.34
CA ALA A 15 -58.95 -36.78 2.22
C ALA A 15 -58.21 -36.43 0.92
N LEU A 16 -58.93 -36.35 -0.21
CA LEU A 16 -58.37 -35.95 -1.50
C LEU A 16 -57.85 -34.50 -1.47
N ILE A 17 -58.61 -33.56 -0.92
CA ILE A 17 -58.21 -32.15 -0.82
C ILE A 17 -57.01 -31.99 0.10
N SER A 18 -56.99 -32.65 1.27
CA SER A 18 -55.84 -32.64 2.17
C SER A 18 -54.58 -33.25 1.54
N PHE A 19 -54.73 -34.32 0.76
CA PHE A 19 -53.63 -34.94 0.02
C PHE A 19 -53.09 -34.00 -1.08
N ILE A 20 -53.97 -33.36 -1.85
CA ILE A 20 -53.60 -32.39 -2.88
C ILE A 20 -52.88 -31.18 -2.26
N LEU A 21 -53.41 -30.61 -1.18
CA LEU A 21 -52.77 -29.49 -0.47
C LEU A 21 -51.41 -29.88 0.12
N GLY A 22 -51.27 -31.10 0.64
CA GLY A 22 -50.00 -31.64 1.13
C GLY A 22 -48.96 -31.78 0.01
N LEU A 23 -49.35 -32.28 -1.17
CA LEU A 23 -48.47 -32.36 -2.34
C LEU A 23 -48.04 -30.98 -2.85
N PHE A 24 -48.97 -30.03 -2.98
CA PHE A 24 -48.65 -28.66 -3.38
C PHE A 24 -47.75 -27.95 -2.36
N GLY A 25 -47.99 -28.17 -1.06
CA GLY A 25 -47.14 -27.65 0.01
C GLY A 25 -45.70 -28.16 -0.10
N ASN A 26 -45.51 -29.47 -0.34
CA ASN A 26 -44.18 -30.07 -0.51
C ASN A 26 -43.47 -29.59 -1.77
N ILE A 27 -44.17 -29.50 -2.91
CA ILE A 27 -43.60 -28.99 -4.17
C ILE A 27 -43.18 -27.53 -4.01
N TRP A 28 -44.04 -26.71 -3.39
CA TRP A 28 -43.74 -25.30 -3.16
C TRP A 28 -42.57 -25.11 -2.20
N TYR A 29 -42.53 -25.88 -1.11
CA TYR A 29 -41.43 -25.85 -0.16
C TYR A 29 -40.10 -26.30 -0.78
N ALA A 30 -40.11 -27.37 -1.58
CA ALA A 30 -38.93 -27.83 -2.33
C ALA A 30 -38.44 -26.75 -3.31
N HIS A 31 -39.35 -26.13 -4.06
CA HIS A 31 -38.99 -25.03 -4.97
C HIS A 31 -38.44 -23.81 -4.23
N TYR A 32 -39.01 -23.48 -3.07
CA TYR A 32 -38.52 -22.41 -2.21
C TYR A 32 -37.12 -22.69 -1.68
N GLN A 33 -36.85 -23.91 -1.21
CA GLN A 33 -35.52 -24.32 -0.77
C GLN A 33 -34.50 -24.27 -1.90
N GLU A 34 -34.85 -24.77 -3.09
CA GLU A 34 -33.98 -24.76 -4.26
C GLU A 34 -33.66 -23.33 -4.72
N SER A 35 -34.67 -22.44 -4.76
CA SER A 35 -34.48 -21.02 -5.08
C SER A 35 -33.55 -20.33 -4.08
N ARG A 36 -33.71 -20.61 -2.78
CA ARG A 36 -32.79 -20.10 -1.75
C ARG A 36 -31.37 -20.63 -1.92
N HIS A 37 -31.21 -21.91 -2.23
CA HIS A 37 -29.91 -22.52 -2.44
C HIS A 37 -29.17 -21.83 -3.60
N ARG A 38 -29.82 -21.70 -4.77
CA ARG A 38 -29.23 -21.03 -5.94
C ARG A 38 -28.85 -19.57 -5.67
N LYS A 39 -29.68 -18.84 -4.90
CA LYS A 39 -29.38 -17.46 -4.48
C LYS A 39 -28.14 -17.42 -3.58
N ASN A 40 -28.07 -18.29 -2.59
CA ASN A 40 -26.94 -18.38 -1.68
C ASN A 40 -25.63 -18.71 -2.44
N GLU A 41 -25.66 -19.69 -3.35
CA GLU A 41 -24.51 -20.02 -4.20
C GLU A 41 -24.06 -18.83 -5.05
N SER A 42 -25.01 -18.10 -5.64
CA SER A 42 -24.71 -16.93 -6.47
C SER A 42 -24.10 -15.79 -5.65
N GLN A 43 -24.58 -15.55 -4.42
CA GLN A 43 -23.98 -14.56 -3.52
C GLN A 43 -22.59 -14.98 -3.05
N LYS A 44 -22.38 -16.28 -2.83
CA LYS A 44 -21.06 -16.83 -2.47
C LYS A 44 -20.06 -16.55 -3.57
N LYS A 45 -20.42 -16.91 -4.80
CA LYS A 45 -19.61 -16.62 -5.99
C LYS A 45 -19.34 -15.12 -6.14
N HIS A 46 -20.35 -14.27 -5.91
CA HIS A 46 -20.16 -12.83 -5.97
C HIS A 46 -19.15 -12.32 -4.92
N PHE A 47 -19.18 -12.87 -3.70
CA PHE A 47 -18.17 -12.56 -2.68
C PHE A 47 -16.78 -13.06 -3.08
N GLU A 48 -16.65 -14.30 -3.55
CA GLU A 48 -15.38 -14.87 -4.02
C GLU A 48 -14.79 -14.03 -5.17
N ASP A 49 -15.63 -13.51 -6.07
CA ASP A 49 -15.21 -12.59 -7.13
C ASP A 49 -14.70 -11.26 -6.57
N LEU A 50 -15.35 -10.69 -5.55
CA LEU A 50 -14.87 -9.47 -4.88
C LEU A 50 -13.57 -9.72 -4.12
N GLU A 51 -13.46 -10.84 -3.42
CA GLU A 51 -12.27 -11.23 -2.67
C GLU A 51 -11.06 -11.34 -3.59
N LYS A 52 -11.17 -12.13 -4.66
CA LYS A 52 -10.08 -12.39 -5.61
C LYS A 52 -9.67 -11.14 -6.39
N ARG A 53 -10.62 -10.30 -6.78
CA ARG A 53 -10.35 -9.14 -7.65
C ARG A 53 -10.00 -7.87 -6.88
N TYR A 54 -10.41 -7.75 -5.61
CA TYR A 54 -10.24 -6.54 -4.81
C TYR A 54 -9.55 -6.77 -3.49
N ILE A 55 -10.11 -7.63 -2.64
CA ILE A 55 -9.66 -7.72 -1.25
C ILE A 55 -8.22 -8.22 -1.18
N VAL A 56 -7.94 -9.38 -1.77
CA VAL A 56 -6.61 -10.00 -1.75
C VAL A 56 -5.54 -9.12 -2.42
N PRO A 57 -5.74 -8.58 -3.65
CA PRO A 57 -4.74 -7.69 -4.25
C PRO A 57 -4.49 -6.40 -3.46
N THR A 58 -5.53 -5.84 -2.83
CA THR A 58 -5.39 -4.61 -2.03
C THR A 58 -4.67 -4.88 -0.73
N ASP A 59 -5.01 -5.98 -0.07
CA ASP A 59 -4.35 -6.46 1.14
C ASP A 59 -2.86 -6.68 0.90
N GLU A 60 -2.51 -7.44 -0.14
CA GLU A 60 -1.12 -7.69 -0.53
C GLU A 60 -0.37 -6.38 -0.84
N PHE A 61 -1.00 -5.46 -1.57
CA PHE A 61 -0.42 -4.15 -1.84
C PHE A 61 -0.09 -3.39 -0.56
N LEU A 62 -1.08 -3.27 0.34
CA LEU A 62 -0.96 -2.54 1.60
C LEU A 62 0.08 -3.15 2.55
N SER A 63 0.11 -4.49 2.65
CA SER A 63 1.07 -5.22 3.48
C SER A 63 2.52 -5.04 3.03
N ASN A 64 2.73 -4.87 1.72
CA ASN A 64 4.05 -4.70 1.12
C ASN A 64 4.52 -3.24 1.01
N ILE A 65 3.75 -2.30 1.55
CA ILE A 65 4.22 -0.92 1.69
C ILE A 65 5.31 -0.88 2.77
N SER A 66 6.47 -0.38 2.39
CA SER A 66 7.61 -0.11 3.24
C SER A 66 7.95 1.37 3.23
N ASN A 67 8.65 1.79 4.26
CA ASN A 67 9.23 3.12 4.35
C ASN A 67 10.71 3.03 3.98
N SER A 68 11.09 3.64 2.85
CA SER A 68 12.47 3.80 2.44
C SER A 68 12.90 5.23 2.72
N GLU A 69 13.34 5.48 3.96
CA GLU A 69 13.86 6.78 4.43
C GLU A 69 12.89 7.95 4.33
N GLY A 70 11.59 7.73 4.44
CA GLY A 70 10.51 8.72 4.33
C GLY A 70 9.72 8.61 3.03
N ILE A 71 10.23 7.88 2.03
CA ILE A 71 9.51 7.59 0.79
C ILE A 71 8.80 6.26 0.94
N LEU A 72 7.48 6.26 0.78
CA LEU A 72 6.71 5.03 0.81
C LEU A 72 6.88 4.28 -0.51
N THR A 73 7.35 3.04 -0.42
CA THR A 73 7.61 2.16 -1.54
C THR A 73 6.80 0.88 -1.42
N TYR A 74 6.33 0.36 -2.54
CA TYR A 74 5.74 -0.97 -2.63
C TYR A 74 6.79 -1.94 -3.17
N THR A 75 6.98 -3.06 -2.48
CA THR A 75 7.85 -4.14 -2.97
C THR A 75 7.00 -5.17 -3.70
N ASN A 76 7.25 -5.34 -5.00
CA ASN A 76 6.62 -6.40 -5.76
C ASN A 76 7.36 -7.72 -5.49
N VAL A 77 6.70 -8.66 -4.83
CA VAL A 77 7.29 -9.96 -4.44
C VAL A 77 7.64 -10.81 -5.67
N GLU A 78 6.81 -10.75 -6.72
CA GLU A 78 7.04 -11.51 -7.96
C GLU A 78 8.24 -10.96 -8.75
N ALA A 79 8.41 -9.64 -8.74
CA ALA A 79 9.39 -8.96 -9.58
C ALA A 79 10.68 -8.56 -8.84
N GLN A 80 10.72 -8.71 -7.51
CA GLN A 80 11.87 -8.45 -6.64
C GLN A 80 12.46 -7.04 -6.76
N TYR A 81 11.61 -6.04 -7.03
CA TYR A 81 12.00 -4.64 -7.02
C TYR A 81 10.98 -3.77 -6.28
N SER A 82 11.43 -2.61 -5.81
CA SER A 82 10.61 -1.62 -5.12
C SER A 82 10.28 -0.45 -6.03
N ILE A 83 9.03 0.02 -5.97
CA ILE A 83 8.53 1.19 -6.71
C ILE A 83 7.96 2.19 -5.71
N ASP A 84 8.03 3.48 -6.02
CA ASP A 84 7.26 4.50 -5.31
C ASP A 84 5.76 4.13 -5.30
N ALA A 85 5.19 3.98 -4.10
CA ALA A 85 3.80 3.57 -3.90
C ALA A 85 2.78 4.60 -4.44
N SER A 86 3.20 5.85 -4.66
CA SER A 86 2.35 6.87 -5.30
C SER A 86 2.24 6.69 -6.82
N GLN A 87 3.20 5.98 -7.44
CA GLN A 87 3.24 5.73 -8.88
C GLN A 87 2.58 4.41 -9.26
N THR A 88 2.45 3.49 -8.32
CA THR A 88 1.71 2.25 -8.53
C THR A 88 0.23 2.56 -8.69
N SER A 89 -0.38 2.04 -9.75
CA SER A 89 -1.83 1.97 -9.83
C SER A 89 -2.28 1.09 -8.66
N TRP A 90 -2.94 1.71 -7.68
CA TRP A 90 -3.68 0.95 -6.69
C TRP A 90 -4.57 -0.06 -7.44
N PRO A 91 -4.75 -1.30 -6.93
CA PRO A 91 -5.58 -2.31 -7.60
C PRO A 91 -7.04 -1.88 -7.82
N ILE A 92 -7.38 -0.68 -7.33
CA ILE A 92 -8.60 0.11 -7.57
C ILE A 92 -8.90 0.35 -9.06
N ASN A 93 -7.93 0.31 -9.99
CA ASN A 93 -8.18 0.59 -11.41
C ASN A 93 -7.87 -0.58 -12.36
N ASN A 94 -8.93 -1.24 -12.84
CA ASN A 94 -9.30 -1.26 -14.28
C ASN A 94 -10.52 -2.14 -14.63
N LEU A 95 -11.51 -2.27 -13.76
CA LEU A 95 -12.88 -2.68 -14.16
C LEU A 95 -13.88 -1.92 -13.28
N ASN A 96 -14.48 -0.86 -13.81
CA ASN A 96 -15.38 0.03 -13.06
C ASN A 96 -16.50 -0.72 -12.31
N GLN A 97 -16.93 -1.90 -12.75
CA GLN A 97 -18.04 -2.61 -12.13
C GLN A 97 -17.67 -3.26 -10.79
N ASP A 98 -16.48 -3.81 -10.66
CA ASP A 98 -16.16 -4.61 -9.48
C ASP A 98 -15.74 -3.71 -8.31
N PHE A 99 -15.08 -2.56 -8.56
CA PHE A 99 -14.80 -1.56 -7.52
C PHE A 99 -16.08 -0.88 -7.02
N ILE A 100 -17.05 -0.63 -7.92
CA ILE A 100 -18.38 -0.15 -7.52
C ILE A 100 -19.05 -1.17 -6.60
N CYS A 101 -19.04 -2.45 -6.97
CA CYS A 101 -19.57 -3.52 -6.12
C CYS A 101 -18.86 -3.55 -4.75
N PHE A 102 -17.53 -3.50 -4.74
CA PHE A 102 -16.74 -3.44 -3.51
C PHE A 102 -17.20 -2.26 -2.63
N LYS A 103 -17.26 -1.05 -3.17
CA LYS A 103 -17.69 0.16 -2.44
C LYS A 103 -19.11 0.08 -1.87
N GLU A 104 -20.03 -0.60 -2.56
CA GLU A 104 -21.41 -0.79 -2.06
C GLU A 104 -21.48 -1.74 -0.85
N HIS A 105 -20.58 -2.72 -0.80
CA HIS A 105 -20.50 -3.72 0.27
C HIS A 105 -19.58 -3.31 1.42
N PHE A 106 -18.46 -2.64 1.11
CA PHE A 106 -17.34 -2.30 2.00
C PHE A 106 -17.02 -0.80 1.90
N ARG A 107 -18.04 0.02 2.20
CA ARG A 107 -17.97 1.48 2.00
C ARG A 107 -16.91 2.14 2.87
N THR A 108 -16.76 1.68 4.11
CA THR A 108 -15.81 2.24 5.07
C THR A 108 -14.39 2.00 4.59
N GLU A 109 -14.08 0.75 4.25
CA GLU A 109 -12.80 0.30 3.74
C GLU A 109 -12.46 1.03 2.44
N ALA A 110 -13.41 1.17 1.52
CA ALA A 110 -13.21 1.92 0.27
C ALA A 110 -12.85 3.40 0.50
N ILE A 111 -13.43 4.04 1.51
CA ILE A 111 -13.10 5.43 1.86
C ILE A 111 -11.70 5.50 2.47
N GLU A 112 -11.38 4.60 3.40
CA GLU A 112 -10.06 4.54 4.06
C GLU A 112 -8.93 4.28 3.07
N ILE A 113 -9.11 3.33 2.14
CA ILE A 113 -8.17 3.04 1.05
C ILE A 113 -7.96 4.31 0.20
N SER A 114 -9.03 5.01 -0.16
CA SER A 114 -8.94 6.21 -1.00
C SER A 114 -8.22 7.36 -0.29
N GLY A 115 -8.52 7.59 1.00
CA GLY A 115 -7.85 8.60 1.81
C GLY A 115 -6.37 8.29 2.02
N LEU A 116 -6.04 7.04 2.34
CA LEU A 116 -4.65 6.60 2.46
C LEU A 116 -3.88 6.82 1.16
N ARG A 117 -4.48 6.50 0.01
CA ARG A 117 -3.86 6.77 -1.30
C ARG A 117 -3.48 8.24 -1.48
N GLU A 118 -4.39 9.15 -1.16
CA GLU A 118 -4.13 10.59 -1.29
C GLU A 118 -3.02 11.06 -0.35
N GLU A 119 -3.03 10.58 0.89
CA GLU A 119 -2.00 10.87 1.90
C GLU A 119 -0.62 10.35 1.45
N ILE A 120 -0.53 9.14 0.90
CA ILE A 120 0.73 8.57 0.37
C ILE A 120 1.25 9.41 -0.80
N VAL A 121 0.36 9.83 -1.72
CA VAL A 121 0.74 10.68 -2.85
C VAL A 121 1.28 12.02 -2.35
N PHE A 122 0.62 12.63 -1.37
CA PHE A 122 1.06 13.89 -0.78
C PHE A 122 2.42 13.75 -0.10
N ASN A 123 2.57 12.78 0.82
CA ASN A 123 3.83 12.50 1.51
C ASN A 123 4.98 12.27 0.53
N ASN A 124 4.78 11.42 -0.50
CA ASN A 124 5.85 11.13 -1.46
C ASN A 124 6.19 12.36 -2.33
N ASN A 125 5.24 13.23 -2.65
CA ASN A 125 5.51 14.50 -3.34
C ASN A 125 6.30 15.48 -2.47
N ASP A 126 5.97 15.59 -1.19
CA ASP A 126 6.72 16.41 -0.24
C ASP A 126 8.14 15.90 -0.07
N ASN A 127 8.29 14.58 0.03
CA ASN A 127 9.59 13.92 0.05
C ASN A 127 10.43 14.19 -1.20
N ARG A 128 9.84 14.13 -2.40
CA ARG A 128 10.54 14.49 -3.64
C ARG A 128 10.94 15.95 -3.66
N SER A 129 10.10 16.83 -3.14
CA SER A 129 10.38 18.27 -3.07
C SER A 129 11.53 18.55 -2.08
N PHE A 130 11.54 17.87 -0.94
CA PHE A 130 12.63 17.94 0.03
C PHE A 130 13.95 17.39 -0.52
N ASN A 131 13.94 16.27 -1.25
CA ASN A 131 15.14 15.76 -1.90
C ASN A 131 15.74 16.79 -2.88
N LYS A 132 14.90 17.43 -3.69
CA LYS A 132 15.32 18.51 -4.60
C LYS A 132 15.88 19.72 -3.85
N GLU A 133 15.31 20.05 -2.69
CA GLU A 133 15.82 21.12 -1.84
C GLU A 133 17.23 20.80 -1.34
N LEU A 134 17.45 19.58 -0.84
CA LEU A 134 18.78 19.11 -0.42
C LEU A 134 19.80 19.15 -1.56
N GLU A 135 19.42 18.66 -2.75
CA GLU A 135 20.26 18.72 -3.96
C GLU A 135 20.65 20.17 -4.26
N ASN A 136 19.67 21.07 -4.41
CA ASN A 136 19.91 22.47 -4.75
C ASN A 136 20.80 23.17 -3.71
N LEU A 137 20.60 22.91 -2.42
CA LEU A 137 21.43 23.49 -1.36
C LEU A 137 22.86 22.95 -1.39
N LEU A 138 23.02 21.66 -1.66
CA LEU A 138 24.35 21.03 -1.78
C LEU A 138 25.11 21.60 -2.97
N GLU A 139 24.48 21.67 -4.14
CA GLU A 139 25.07 22.25 -5.35
C GLU A 139 25.43 23.73 -5.15
N LYS A 140 24.55 24.50 -4.49
CA LYS A 140 24.79 25.92 -4.23
C LYS A 140 25.98 26.16 -3.30
N ARG A 141 26.18 25.30 -2.29
CA ARG A 141 27.28 25.45 -1.30
C ARG A 141 28.62 24.94 -1.82
N SER A 142 28.61 23.90 -2.64
CA SER A 142 29.81 23.23 -3.15
C SER A 142 30.23 23.67 -4.56
N HIS A 143 29.31 24.27 -5.31
CA HIS A 143 29.42 24.54 -6.75
C HIS A 143 29.59 23.28 -7.62
N ILE A 144 29.21 22.10 -7.08
CA ILE A 144 29.37 20.80 -7.74
C ILE A 144 28.00 20.14 -7.90
N PRO A 145 27.65 19.68 -9.11
CA PRO A 145 26.33 19.12 -9.39
C PRO A 145 26.12 17.73 -8.78
N VAL A 146 24.88 17.40 -8.43
CA VAL A 146 24.44 16.03 -8.14
C VAL A 146 24.03 15.38 -9.46
N LYS A 147 24.60 14.22 -9.79
CA LYS A 147 24.39 13.60 -11.11
C LYS A 147 23.61 12.29 -11.04
N ASP A 148 22.62 12.18 -11.92
CA ASP A 148 21.80 10.98 -12.10
C ASP A 148 22.60 9.84 -12.76
N TYR A 149 22.52 8.65 -12.18
CA TYR A 149 23.20 7.44 -12.67
C TYR A 149 22.74 7.05 -14.09
N PHE A 150 21.47 7.28 -14.41
CA PHE A 150 20.87 6.88 -15.70
C PHE A 150 21.22 7.85 -16.84
N LYS A 151 21.80 9.00 -16.52
CA LYS A 151 22.32 9.94 -17.51
C LYS A 151 23.83 9.70 -17.61
N LYS A 152 24.37 9.60 -18.83
CA LYS A 152 25.82 9.48 -19.10
C LYS A 152 26.68 10.59 -18.46
N SER A 153 26.04 11.62 -17.88
CA SER A 153 26.65 12.72 -17.15
C SER A 153 27.51 12.31 -15.95
N HIS A 154 27.25 11.16 -15.31
CA HIS A 154 28.08 10.66 -14.19
C HIS A 154 29.53 10.32 -14.59
N LEU A 155 29.84 10.32 -15.89
CA LEU A 155 31.19 10.13 -16.42
C LEU A 155 32.01 11.43 -16.44
N GLU A 156 31.38 12.59 -16.24
CA GLU A 156 32.03 13.91 -16.28
C GLU A 156 32.23 14.47 -14.87
N LYS A 157 33.46 14.87 -14.51
CA LYS A 157 33.79 15.49 -13.21
C LYS A 157 33.73 17.02 -13.31
N PRO A 158 33.44 17.74 -12.21
CA PRO A 158 33.15 17.24 -10.85
C PRO A 158 31.66 16.85 -10.66
N PHE A 159 31.38 15.93 -9.72
CA PHE A 159 30.00 15.56 -9.36
C PHE A 159 29.87 14.90 -7.97
N PHE A 160 28.69 15.01 -7.36
CA PHE A 160 28.25 14.13 -6.29
C PHE A 160 27.56 12.87 -6.82
N SER A 161 27.74 11.78 -6.09
CA SER A 161 26.98 10.54 -6.25
C SER A 161 25.47 10.80 -6.14
N PRO A 162 24.63 10.17 -6.97
CA PRO A 162 23.17 10.31 -6.86
C PRO A 162 22.62 9.84 -5.51
N SER A 163 23.33 8.96 -4.81
CA SER A 163 22.91 8.45 -3.49
C SER A 163 23.16 9.45 -2.35
N ILE A 164 23.79 10.60 -2.60
CA ILE A 164 24.19 11.53 -1.54
C ILE A 164 23.01 12.08 -0.74
N VAL A 165 21.86 12.29 -1.41
CA VAL A 165 20.63 12.74 -0.77
C VAL A 165 20.11 11.70 0.21
N SER A 166 20.16 10.42 -0.18
CA SER A 166 19.80 9.33 0.72
C SER A 166 20.73 9.27 1.93
N PHE A 167 22.04 9.45 1.75
CA PHE A 167 23.01 9.48 2.85
C PHE A 167 22.78 10.65 3.82
N LEU A 168 22.46 11.85 3.31
CA LEU A 168 22.07 12.98 4.15
C LEU A 168 20.81 12.65 4.97
N ARG A 169 19.81 12.03 4.37
CA ARG A 169 18.58 11.62 5.08
C ARG A 169 18.84 10.57 6.17
N PHE A 170 19.65 9.57 5.87
CA PHE A 170 20.07 8.59 6.88
C PHE A 170 20.72 9.27 8.09
N SER A 171 21.56 10.29 7.87
CA SER A 171 22.17 11.04 8.97
C SER A 171 21.13 11.74 9.87
N TYR A 172 20.04 12.24 9.30
CA TYR A 172 18.96 12.89 10.06
C TYR A 172 18.16 11.90 10.90
N ASN A 173 17.86 10.72 10.36
CA ASN A 173 17.07 9.69 11.02
C ASN A 173 17.87 9.01 12.16
N GLN A 174 19.17 8.78 11.96
CA GLN A 174 20.04 8.23 12.99
C GLN A 174 20.17 9.13 14.20
N ILE A 175 20.22 10.46 14.02
CA ILE A 175 20.24 11.40 15.14
C ILE A 175 18.95 11.26 15.98
N ALA A 176 17.79 11.04 15.35
CA ALA A 176 16.53 10.80 16.07
C ALA A 176 16.54 9.47 16.84
N GLU A 177 17.05 8.39 16.24
CA GLU A 177 17.15 7.07 16.89
C GLU A 177 18.16 7.04 18.05
N ILE A 178 19.27 7.78 17.93
CA ILE A 178 20.27 7.97 19.00
C ILE A 178 19.65 8.75 20.16
N VAL A 179 18.86 9.79 19.88
CA VAL A 179 18.18 10.60 20.91
C VAL A 179 17.07 9.81 21.62
N GLN A 180 16.49 8.80 20.96
CA GLN A 180 15.45 7.93 21.55
C GLN A 180 16.01 6.68 22.26
N GLU A 181 17.33 6.55 22.43
CA GLU A 181 18.00 5.41 23.09
C GLU A 181 17.65 4.03 22.47
N LEU A 182 17.33 3.97 21.18
CA LEU A 182 16.82 2.75 20.52
C LEU A 182 17.90 1.89 19.83
N ILE A 183 19.18 2.23 19.92
CA ILE A 183 20.22 1.52 19.15
C ILE A 183 21.13 0.71 20.08
N GLU A 184 20.93 -0.61 20.07
CA GLU A 184 22.00 -1.57 20.37
C GLU A 184 22.79 -1.99 19.10
N LYS A 185 22.31 -1.74 17.87
CA LYS A 185 23.01 -2.15 16.63
C LYS A 185 22.63 -1.36 15.36
N THR A 186 23.26 -0.21 15.11
CA THR A 186 23.45 0.29 13.75
C THR A 186 24.94 0.47 13.51
N GLU A 187 25.52 -0.43 12.72
CA GLU A 187 26.97 -0.47 12.40
C GLU A 187 27.44 0.70 11.51
N PHE A 188 26.54 1.58 11.07
CA PHE A 188 26.85 2.65 10.13
C PHE A 188 26.31 3.98 10.63
N THR A 189 27.20 4.88 11.05
CA THR A 189 26.87 6.28 11.31
C THR A 189 27.22 7.14 10.09
N PHE A 190 26.23 7.81 9.49
CA PHE A 190 26.50 8.73 8.39
C PHE A 190 26.96 10.09 8.93
N ASP A 191 28.15 10.14 9.54
CA ASP A 191 28.78 11.39 9.94
C ASP A 191 29.84 11.82 8.92
N PHE A 192 29.50 12.84 8.13
CA PHE A 192 30.35 13.37 7.08
C PHE A 192 31.65 14.03 7.59
N ARG A 193 31.80 14.28 8.90
CA ARG A 193 33.07 14.73 9.49
C ARG A 193 34.17 13.68 9.35
N HIS A 194 33.81 12.41 9.35
CA HIS A 194 34.72 11.29 9.16
C HIS A 194 35.01 10.97 7.69
N ALA A 195 34.35 11.67 6.76
CA ALA A 195 34.62 11.49 5.34
C ALA A 195 36.08 11.85 5.02
N SER A 196 36.71 11.07 4.17
CA SER A 196 38.11 11.16 3.81
C SER A 196 38.28 11.38 2.30
N PHE A 197 39.44 11.90 1.92
CA PHE A 197 39.79 12.15 0.53
C PHE A 197 40.89 11.19 0.09
N THR A 198 40.69 10.56 -1.06
CA THR A 198 41.71 9.74 -1.68
C THR A 198 41.99 10.24 -3.09
N LEU A 199 43.27 10.35 -3.44
CA LEU A 199 43.68 10.61 -4.81
C LEU A 199 43.54 9.29 -5.57
N LYS A 200 42.59 9.22 -6.50
CA LYS A 200 42.33 8.03 -7.32
C LYS A 200 43.28 7.96 -8.52
N ASP A 201 43.53 9.11 -9.16
CA ASP A 201 44.44 9.32 -10.30
C ASP A 201 44.94 10.78 -10.33
N ASN A 202 45.92 11.12 -11.18
CA ASN A 202 46.63 12.43 -11.23
C ASN A 202 45.74 13.70 -11.26
N ASN A 203 44.45 13.60 -11.59
CA ASN A 203 43.49 14.72 -11.61
C ASN A 203 42.11 14.33 -11.03
N CYS A 204 42.07 13.37 -10.10
CA CYS A 204 40.81 12.90 -9.51
C CYS A 204 40.94 12.70 -8.02
N TRP A 205 40.23 13.54 -7.27
CA TRP A 205 40.02 13.39 -5.85
C TRP A 205 38.66 12.78 -5.60
N LEU A 206 38.63 11.84 -4.67
CA LEU A 206 37.44 11.07 -4.32
C LEU A 206 37.12 11.32 -2.85
N LEU A 207 35.93 11.87 -2.59
CA LEU A 207 35.39 12.01 -1.24
C LEU A 207 34.63 10.73 -0.90
N GLN A 208 35.02 10.06 0.19
CA GLN A 208 34.42 8.80 0.63
C GLN A 208 34.08 8.80 2.11
N LEU A 209 33.06 8.02 2.47
CA LEU A 209 32.72 7.67 3.85
C LEU A 209 32.49 6.16 3.91
N ASP A 210 33.22 5.46 4.78
CA ASP A 210 33.14 4.00 4.97
C ASP A 210 33.18 3.20 3.65
N GLY A 211 34.09 3.60 2.74
CA GLY A 211 34.27 2.96 1.44
C GLY A 211 33.20 3.33 0.38
N ARG A 212 32.23 4.18 0.71
CA ARG A 212 31.20 4.67 -0.23
C ARG A 212 31.68 5.95 -0.91
N GLU A 213 31.60 5.99 -2.24
CA GLU A 213 31.91 7.19 -3.02
C GLU A 213 30.80 8.24 -2.87
N LEU A 214 31.12 9.40 -2.29
CA LEU A 214 30.19 10.52 -2.11
C LEU A 214 30.31 11.55 -3.25
N ALA A 215 31.53 11.87 -3.68
CA ALA A 215 31.80 12.80 -4.77
C ALA A 215 33.13 12.50 -5.48
N GLN A 216 33.20 12.82 -6.77
CA GLN A 216 34.43 12.81 -7.56
C GLN A 216 34.71 14.22 -8.09
N VAL A 217 35.90 14.74 -7.82
CA VAL A 217 36.27 16.14 -8.07
C VAL A 217 37.69 16.27 -8.63
N ASN A 218 38.06 17.44 -9.13
CA ASN A 218 39.31 17.62 -9.88
C ASN A 218 40.51 17.91 -8.99
N ASN A 219 40.30 18.50 -7.82
CA ASN A 219 41.35 18.94 -6.91
C ASN A 219 40.93 18.79 -5.44
N GLU A 220 41.91 18.86 -4.54
CA GLU A 220 41.72 18.73 -3.10
C GLU A 220 40.82 19.83 -2.53
N ALA A 221 40.93 21.06 -3.04
CA ALA A 221 40.12 22.19 -2.57
C ALA A 221 38.63 22.00 -2.87
N GLU A 222 38.27 21.48 -4.04
CA GLU A 222 36.90 21.07 -4.37
C GLU A 222 36.40 19.97 -3.43
N ALA A 223 37.27 19.02 -3.07
CA ALA A 223 36.92 17.93 -2.16
C ALA A 223 36.60 18.48 -0.76
N GLU A 224 37.45 19.35 -0.23
CA GLU A 224 37.24 20.04 1.04
C GLU A 224 35.94 20.87 1.05
N LEU A 225 35.63 21.57 -0.05
CA LEU A 225 34.36 22.29 -0.23
C LEU A 225 33.16 21.33 -0.20
N CYS A 226 33.22 20.19 -0.90
CA CYS A 226 32.18 19.16 -0.84
C CYS A 226 31.96 18.67 0.59
N LYS A 227 33.03 18.30 1.30
CA LYS A 227 32.94 17.82 2.68
C LYS A 227 32.33 18.86 3.60
N LYS A 228 32.79 20.11 3.51
CA LYS A 228 32.24 21.22 4.29
C LYS A 228 30.76 21.43 4.02
N ALA A 229 30.33 21.42 2.75
CA ALA A 229 28.93 21.56 2.39
C ALA A 229 28.06 20.42 2.96
N LEU A 230 28.54 19.17 2.92
CA LEU A 230 27.85 18.04 3.52
C LEU A 230 27.72 18.17 5.05
N ILE A 231 28.78 18.60 5.73
CA ILE A 231 28.74 18.83 7.19
C ILE A 231 27.75 19.95 7.53
N GLU A 232 27.75 21.06 6.78
CA GLU A 232 26.83 22.17 7.00
C GLU A 232 25.35 21.78 6.80
N LEU A 233 25.05 20.91 5.82
CA LEU A 233 23.70 20.40 5.61
C LEU A 233 23.31 19.33 6.63
N MET A 234 24.26 18.47 7.01
CA MET A 234 24.06 17.49 8.07
C MET A 234 23.73 18.18 9.38
N ASP A 235 24.41 19.27 9.74
CA ASP A 235 24.23 20.01 10.99
C ASP A 235 23.11 21.04 10.96
N ASN A 236 22.41 21.18 9.83
CA ASN A 236 21.31 22.12 9.71
C ASN A 236 20.08 21.61 10.47
N TYR A 237 19.79 22.24 11.60
CA TYR A 237 18.69 21.86 12.49
C TYR A 237 17.31 21.85 11.81
N ASP A 238 17.00 22.84 10.97
CA ASP A 238 15.69 22.93 10.31
C ASP A 238 15.50 21.81 9.28
N LEU A 239 16.56 21.47 8.52
CA LEU A 239 16.54 20.36 7.57
C LEU A 239 16.45 19.02 8.28
N GLN A 240 17.16 18.84 9.40
CA GLN A 240 17.06 17.65 10.24
C GLN A 240 15.62 17.44 10.72
N LEU A 241 14.99 18.45 11.33
CA LEU A 241 13.62 18.38 11.81
C LEU A 241 12.64 18.02 10.70
N LYS A 242 12.74 18.70 9.55
CA LYS A 242 11.89 18.44 8.39
C LYS A 242 12.07 17.01 7.85
N GLY A 243 13.31 16.53 7.77
CA GLY A 243 13.61 15.15 7.36
C GLY A 243 13.02 14.12 8.31
N GLN A 244 13.13 14.35 9.61
CA GLN A 244 12.59 13.48 10.66
C GLN A 244 11.05 13.47 10.67
N ASP A 245 10.42 14.62 10.47
CA ASP A 245 8.96 14.73 10.36
C ASP A 245 8.45 13.92 9.16
N LEU A 246 9.07 14.06 7.98
CA LEU A 246 8.74 13.28 6.79
C LEU A 246 8.93 11.76 7.01
N TYR A 247 9.97 11.37 7.74
CA TYR A 247 10.17 9.96 8.08
C TYR A 247 9.07 9.44 9.02
N ARG A 248 8.74 10.20 10.06
CA ARG A 248 7.69 9.84 11.03
C ARG A 248 6.31 9.76 10.35
N ASP A 249 6.00 10.70 9.48
CA ASP A 249 4.74 10.71 8.72
C ASP A 249 4.66 9.47 7.82
N ALA A 250 5.75 9.10 7.14
CA ALA A 250 5.81 7.87 6.37
C ALA A 250 5.63 6.61 7.25
N GLU A 251 6.25 6.55 8.43
CA GLU A 251 6.04 5.45 9.38
C GLU A 251 4.56 5.34 9.82
N MET A 252 3.93 6.47 10.13
CA MET A 252 2.51 6.50 10.49
C MET A 252 1.60 6.00 9.35
N LEU A 253 1.90 6.41 8.11
CA LEU A 253 1.15 5.96 6.93
C LEU A 253 1.37 4.48 6.63
N LYS A 254 2.59 3.96 6.81
CA LYS A 254 2.89 2.53 6.72
C LYS A 254 2.08 1.73 7.74
N ASP A 255 2.02 2.19 8.99
CA ASP A 255 1.23 1.53 10.03
C ASP A 255 -0.28 1.59 9.75
N LYS A 256 -0.75 2.71 9.18
CA LYS A 256 -2.14 2.84 8.72
C LYS A 256 -2.44 1.85 7.59
N ALA A 257 -1.52 1.68 6.64
CA ALA A 257 -1.63 0.69 5.57
C ALA A 257 -1.75 -0.74 6.13
N ARG A 258 -0.88 -1.11 7.09
CA ARG A 258 -0.90 -2.42 7.74
C ARG A 258 -2.20 -2.69 8.50
N LYS A 259 -2.69 -1.72 9.26
CA LYS A 259 -3.99 -1.84 9.97
C LYS A 259 -5.15 -2.07 9.00
N LEU A 260 -5.13 -1.38 7.87
CA LEU A 260 -6.16 -1.53 6.85
C LEU A 260 -6.10 -2.90 6.16
N SER A 261 -4.89 -3.40 5.89
CA SER A 261 -4.66 -4.78 5.42
C SER A 261 -5.26 -5.81 6.40
N SER A 262 -4.94 -5.73 7.69
CA SER A 262 -5.55 -6.63 8.69
C SER A 262 -7.09 -6.51 8.75
N SER A 263 -7.65 -5.32 8.51
CA SER A 263 -9.11 -5.15 8.41
C SER A 263 -9.70 -5.89 7.21
N LEU A 264 -8.99 -5.93 6.09
CA LEU A 264 -9.42 -6.66 4.89
C LEU A 264 -9.37 -8.18 5.10
N GLU A 265 -8.34 -8.69 5.77
CA GLU A 265 -8.26 -10.09 6.18
C GLU A 265 -9.45 -10.49 7.07
N LEU A 266 -9.78 -9.65 8.06
CA LEU A 266 -10.95 -9.86 8.94
C LEU A 266 -12.27 -9.89 8.15
N VAL A 267 -12.40 -9.08 7.09
CA VAL A 267 -13.57 -9.13 6.20
C VAL A 267 -13.65 -10.50 5.51
N CYS A 268 -12.53 -11.02 4.98
CA CYS A 268 -12.49 -12.36 4.38
C CYS A 268 -12.91 -13.45 5.37
N GLU A 269 -12.38 -13.42 6.60
CA GLU A 269 -12.77 -14.37 7.64
C GLU A 269 -14.27 -14.29 7.96
N GLN A 270 -14.80 -13.07 8.17
CA GLN A 270 -16.18 -12.86 8.57
C GLN A 270 -17.22 -13.31 7.53
N PHE A 271 -16.97 -13.04 6.25
CA PHE A 271 -17.92 -13.32 5.18
C PHE A 271 -17.69 -14.70 4.54
N GLY A 272 -16.43 -15.14 4.40
CA GLY A 272 -16.06 -16.41 3.77
C GLY A 272 -16.24 -17.63 4.68
N GLN A 273 -15.76 -17.57 5.93
CA GLN A 273 -15.78 -18.75 6.82
C GLN A 273 -17.08 -18.92 7.62
N TYR A 274 -17.73 -17.84 8.06
CA TYR A 274 -18.92 -17.94 8.92
C TYR A 274 -20.25 -18.08 8.14
N GLY A 275 -20.19 -18.35 6.84
CA GLY A 275 -21.37 -18.53 5.98
C GLY A 275 -22.25 -17.28 5.83
N LYS A 276 -21.75 -16.10 6.25
CA LYS A 276 -22.48 -14.84 6.11
C LYS A 276 -22.24 -14.28 4.71
N LEU A 277 -23.14 -14.62 3.80
CA LEU A 277 -23.14 -14.07 2.44
C LEU A 277 -23.48 -12.58 2.42
N LEU A 278 -23.00 -11.89 1.39
CA LEU A 278 -23.26 -10.46 1.15
C LEU A 278 -24.75 -10.16 1.25
N LYS A 279 -25.14 -9.17 2.07
CA LYS A 279 -26.54 -8.72 2.12
C LYS A 279 -26.95 -8.09 0.78
N ARG A 280 -28.23 -8.23 0.42
CA ARG A 280 -28.81 -7.57 -0.77
C ARG A 280 -28.53 -6.07 -0.74
N LYS A 281 -27.74 -5.58 -1.69
CA LYS A 281 -27.55 -4.16 -1.98
C LYS A 281 -28.26 -3.84 -3.30
N LYS A 282 -29.32 -3.04 -3.26
CA LYS A 282 -30.13 -2.70 -4.45
C LYS A 282 -29.34 -1.93 -5.52
N THR A 283 -28.29 -1.25 -5.09
CA THR A 283 -27.35 -0.46 -5.88
C THR A 283 -26.23 -1.29 -6.49
N CYS A 284 -25.95 -2.49 -5.96
CA CYS A 284 -24.96 -3.39 -6.53
C CYS A 284 -25.58 -4.12 -7.75
N PRO A 285 -24.98 -3.99 -8.96
CA PRO A 285 -25.54 -4.57 -10.19
C PRO A 285 -25.60 -6.09 -10.14
N VAL A 286 -24.62 -6.75 -9.50
CA VAL A 286 -24.60 -8.22 -9.35
C VAL A 286 -25.66 -8.68 -8.36
N CYS A 287 -25.78 -8.02 -7.20
CA CYS A 287 -26.85 -8.31 -6.24
C CYS A 287 -28.24 -8.13 -6.88
N LYS A 288 -28.44 -7.11 -7.70
CA LYS A 288 -29.73 -6.90 -8.37
C LYS A 288 -30.15 -8.13 -9.18
N LEU A 289 -29.23 -8.70 -9.97
CA LEU A 289 -29.49 -9.91 -10.78
C LEU A 289 -29.76 -11.16 -9.94
N ILE A 290 -29.14 -11.29 -8.76
CA ILE A 290 -29.36 -12.44 -7.86
C ILE A 290 -30.75 -12.41 -7.20
N PHE A 291 -31.27 -11.20 -6.96
CA PHE A 291 -32.49 -10.98 -6.17
C PHE A 291 -33.72 -10.56 -6.99
N GLU A 292 -33.59 -10.42 -8.30
CA GLU A 292 -34.70 -10.41 -9.27
C GLU A 292 -35.29 -11.82 -9.41
#